data_AF-A0A150LSL7-F1
#
_entry.id   AF-A0A150LSL7-F1
#
_cell.length_a   1.000
_cell.length_b   1.000
_cell.length_c   1.000
_cell.angle_alpha   90.00
_cell.angle_beta   90.00
_cell.angle_gamma   90.00
#
_symmetry.space_group_name_H-M   'P 1'
#
loop_
_entity.id
_entity.type
_entity.pdbx_description
1 polymer ?
#
loop_
_entity_poly.entity_id
_entity_poly.type
_entity_poly.pdbx_seq_one_letter_code
_entity_poly.pdbx_strand_id
1 'polypeptide(L)'
;MELGESAEETARREVWEETGLTIGNCRLLDVLSGPGTYVKVPNGDEFYAVTIVYETNEFSGEIHANPEESLDVRFFPINQLPEQMIQRHYHILKKHIKPSLRF
;
A
#
# COMPACT_ATOMS: atom_id res chain seq x y z
N MET A 1 -10.32 1.82 -6.60
CA MET A 1 -10.99 0.68 -7.26
C MET A 1 -11.85 1.24 -8.35
N GLU A 2 -11.60 0.81 -9.57
CA GLU A 2 -12.37 1.23 -10.73
C GLU A 2 -13.63 0.38 -10.88
N LEU A 3 -14.55 0.84 -11.73
CA LEU A 3 -15.79 0.13 -12.00
C LEU A 3 -15.49 -1.20 -12.71
N GLY A 4 -15.96 -2.30 -12.13
CA GLY A 4 -15.78 -3.65 -12.66
C GLY A 4 -14.59 -4.40 -12.09
N GLU A 5 -13.76 -3.76 -11.27
CA GLU A 5 -12.66 -4.42 -10.57
C GLU A 5 -13.10 -5.03 -9.23
N SER A 6 -12.51 -6.17 -8.89
CA SER A 6 -12.34 -6.63 -7.51
C SER A 6 -11.23 -5.84 -6.81
N ALA A 7 -11.21 -5.91 -5.48
CA ALA A 7 -10.18 -5.24 -4.68
C ALA A 7 -8.77 -5.77 -4.99
N GLU A 8 -8.63 -7.07 -5.27
CA GLU A 8 -7.38 -7.68 -5.70
C GLU A 8 -6.96 -7.21 -7.10
N GLU A 9 -7.91 -7.06 -8.04
CA GLU A 9 -7.59 -6.52 -9.37
C GLU A 9 -7.08 -5.08 -9.28
N THR A 10 -7.75 -4.22 -8.52
CA THR A 10 -7.25 -2.88 -8.22
C THR A 10 -5.85 -2.93 -7.62
N ALA A 11 -5.61 -3.76 -6.59
CA ALA A 11 -4.30 -3.83 -5.97
C ALA A 11 -3.19 -4.23 -6.95
N ARG A 12 -3.47 -5.16 -7.88
CA ARG A 12 -2.50 -5.55 -8.92
C ARG A 12 -2.28 -4.45 -9.96
N ARG A 13 -3.35 -3.79 -10.41
CA ARG A 13 -3.27 -2.70 -11.39
C ARG A 13 -2.46 -1.53 -10.82
N GLU A 14 -2.82 -1.03 -9.64
CA GLU A 14 -2.14 0.12 -9.02
C GLU A 14 -0.64 -0.17 -8.78
N VAL A 15 -0.30 -1.37 -8.29
CA VAL A 15 1.12 -1.74 -8.12
C VAL A 15 1.86 -1.75 -9.46
N TRP A 16 1.22 -2.26 -10.52
CA TRP A 16 1.85 -2.25 -11.84
C TRP A 16 1.98 -0.84 -12.42
N GLU A 17 0.95 0.00 -12.31
CA GLU A 17 0.93 1.38 -12.79
C GLU A 17 1.99 2.23 -12.06
N GLU A 18 2.05 2.17 -10.74
CA GLU A 18 2.95 3.01 -9.94
C GLU A 18 4.41 2.54 -9.97
N THR A 19 4.65 1.22 -10.08
CA THR A 19 5.99 0.63 -9.83
C THR A 19 6.57 -0.20 -10.98
N GLY A 20 5.77 -0.54 -12.00
CA GLY A 20 6.15 -1.47 -13.07
C GLY A 20 6.18 -2.94 -12.66
N LEU A 21 5.94 -3.26 -11.39
CA LEU A 21 5.96 -4.63 -10.88
C LEU A 21 4.60 -5.31 -11.07
N THR A 22 4.63 -6.56 -11.53
CA THR A 22 3.45 -7.44 -11.47
C THR A 22 3.53 -8.26 -10.19
N ILE A 23 2.41 -8.36 -9.47
CA ILE A 23 2.30 -9.16 -8.24
C ILE A 23 1.35 -10.34 -8.41
N GLY A 24 1.66 -11.45 -7.73
CA GLY A 24 0.93 -12.71 -7.81
C GLY A 24 -0.26 -12.76 -6.84
N ASN A 25 -0.27 -13.79 -6.00
CA ASN A 25 -1.31 -13.97 -4.99
C ASN A 25 -1.29 -12.83 -3.97
N CYS A 26 -2.45 -12.21 -3.76
CA CYS A 26 -2.65 -11.18 -2.75
C CYS A 26 -3.33 -11.84 -1.53
N ARG A 27 -2.61 -11.96 -0.42
CA ARG A 27 -3.19 -12.46 0.83
C ARG A 27 -3.82 -11.30 1.59
N LEU A 28 -5.12 -11.38 1.86
CA LEU A 28 -5.80 -10.40 2.71
C LEU A 28 -5.15 -10.39 4.10
N LEU A 29 -4.68 -9.22 4.51
CA LEU A 29 -4.00 -8.99 5.78
C LEU A 29 -4.92 -8.28 6.77
N ASP A 30 -5.66 -7.27 6.32
CA ASP A 30 -6.61 -6.52 7.15
C ASP A 30 -7.62 -5.72 6.32
N VAL A 31 -8.70 -5.27 6.97
CA VAL A 31 -9.63 -4.27 6.46
C VAL A 31 -9.76 -3.16 7.49
N LEU A 32 -9.18 -1.99 7.20
CA LEU A 32 -9.24 -0.82 8.06
C LEU A 32 -10.48 0.02 7.74
N SER A 33 -11.26 0.33 8.77
CA SER A 33 -12.48 1.15 8.65
C SER A 33 -12.81 1.83 9.99
N GLY A 34 -13.82 2.71 9.97
CA GLY A 34 -14.35 3.37 11.16
C GLY A 34 -13.63 4.69 11.51
N PRO A 35 -13.81 5.22 12.73
CA PRO A 35 -13.36 6.57 13.10
C PRO A 35 -11.88 6.88 12.85
N GLY A 36 -11.01 5.86 12.91
CA GLY A 36 -9.58 5.99 12.67
C GLY A 36 -9.18 6.20 11.21
N THR A 37 -10.12 6.12 10.26
CA THR A 37 -9.87 6.30 8.82
C THR A 37 -10.52 7.56 8.26
N TYR A 38 -10.90 8.49 9.12
CA TYR A 38 -11.44 9.79 8.74
C TYR A 38 -10.43 10.58 7.89
N VAL A 39 -10.91 11.10 6.76
CA VAL A 39 -10.17 11.98 5.85
C VAL A 39 -11.02 13.21 5.59
N LYS A 40 -10.39 14.38 5.70
CA LYS A 40 -10.91 15.64 5.18
C LYS A 40 -9.95 16.16 4.12
N VAL A 41 -10.43 16.25 2.88
CA VAL A 41 -9.64 16.73 1.75
C VAL A 41 -9.73 18.26 1.61
N PRO A 42 -8.80 18.92 0.89
CA PRO A 42 -8.71 20.39 0.87
C PRO A 42 -9.96 21.12 0.38
N ASN A 43 -10.76 20.47 -0.48
CA ASN A 43 -12.03 21.01 -0.97
C ASN A 43 -13.16 20.98 0.08
N GLY A 44 -12.91 20.41 1.27
CA GLY A 44 -13.84 20.37 2.38
C GLY A 44 -14.63 19.07 2.51
N ASP A 45 -14.51 18.14 1.55
CA ASP A 45 -15.20 16.85 1.61
C ASP A 45 -14.65 15.99 2.75
N GLU A 46 -15.55 15.28 3.42
CA GLU A 46 -15.27 14.45 4.58
C GLU A 46 -15.77 13.03 4.33
N PHE A 47 -14.91 12.04 4.57
CA PHE A 47 -15.28 10.63 4.43
C PHE A 47 -14.45 9.74 5.34
N TYR A 48 -14.97 8.55 5.63
CA TYR A 48 -14.19 7.48 6.27
C TYR A 48 -13.72 6.51 5.20
N ALA A 49 -12.41 6.39 5.03
CA ALA A 49 -11.85 5.46 4.06
C ALA A 49 -12.03 4.00 4.53
N VAL A 50 -12.38 3.11 3.60
CA VAL A 50 -12.19 1.67 3.79
C VAL A 50 -10.91 1.28 3.07
N THR A 51 -9.92 0.77 3.80
CA THR A 51 -8.64 0.35 3.22
C THR A 51 -8.49 -1.15 3.38
N ILE A 52 -8.41 -1.86 2.26
CA ILE A 52 -8.14 -3.30 2.21
C ILE A 52 -6.63 -3.46 2.06
N VAL A 53 -6.01 -4.14 3.02
CA VAL A 53 -4.56 -4.33 3.05
C VAL A 53 -4.25 -5.75 2.60
N TYR A 54 -3.46 -5.87 1.55
CA TYR A 54 -2.93 -7.15 1.07
C TYR A 54 -1.43 -7.25 1.34
N GLU A 55 -0.95 -8.49 1.43
CA GLU A 55 0.48 -8.80 1.39
C GLU A 55 0.78 -9.84 0.31
N THR A 56 2.00 -9.79 -0.21
CA THR A 56 2.52 -10.79 -1.15
C THR A 56 4.04 -10.77 -1.13
N ASN A 57 4.64 -11.94 -1.37
CA ASN A 57 6.07 -12.08 -1.68
C ASN A 57 6.28 -12.54 -3.13
N GLU A 58 5.21 -12.64 -3.91
CA GLU A 58 5.22 -13.06 -5.30
C GLU A 58 5.19 -11.82 -6.19
N PHE A 59 6.33 -11.47 -6.78
CA PHE A 59 6.41 -10.36 -7.73
C PHE A 59 7.43 -10.64 -8.83
N SER A 60 7.26 -9.96 -9.97
CA SER A 60 8.16 -10.01 -11.12
C SER A 60 8.14 -8.70 -11.88
N GLY A 61 9.19 -8.45 -12.67
CA GLY A 61 9.34 -7.24 -13.48
C GLY A 61 10.55 -6.42 -13.06
N GLU A 62 10.70 -5.27 -13.70
CA GLU A 62 11.70 -4.26 -13.38
C GLU A 62 11.01 -3.06 -12.73
N ILE A 63 11.69 -2.41 -11.79
CA ILE A 63 11.11 -1.25 -11.12
C ILE A 63 11.18 -0.05 -12.05
N HIS A 64 10.01 0.52 -12.32
CA HIS A 64 9.85 1.77 -13.06
C HIS A 64 8.84 2.63 -12.32
N ALA A 65 9.27 3.77 -11.80
CA ALA A 65 8.35 4.74 -11.21
C ALA A 65 7.49 5.38 -12.31
N ASN A 66 6.18 5.49 -12.08
CA ASN A 66 5.33 6.35 -12.91
C ASN A 66 5.69 7.83 -12.64
N PRO A 67 6.25 8.57 -13.61
CA PRO A 67 6.68 9.95 -13.39
C PRO A 67 5.51 10.93 -13.16
N GLU A 68 4.27 10.54 -13.48
CA GLU A 68 3.09 11.36 -13.20
C GLU A 68 2.68 11.31 -11.71
N GLU A 69 3.11 10.27 -10.99
CA GLU A 69 2.66 9.99 -9.61
C GLU A 69 3.80 9.95 -8.60
N SER A 70 4.98 9.50 -9.01
CA SER A 70 6.12 9.20 -8.14
C SER A 70 7.43 9.72 -8.69
N LEU A 71 8.29 10.22 -7.80
CA LEU A 71 9.65 10.66 -8.15
C LEU A 71 10.66 9.50 -8.15
N ASP A 72 10.42 8.46 -7.33
CA ASP A 72 11.32 7.33 -7.12
C ASP A 72 10.51 6.15 -6.55
N VAL A 73 10.92 4.93 -6.88
CA VAL A 73 10.37 3.69 -6.33
C VAL A 73 11.51 2.73 -6.02
N ARG A 74 11.54 2.19 -4.80
CA ARG A 74 12.54 1.22 -4.36
C ARG A 74 12.10 0.41 -3.16
N PHE A 75 12.72 -0.76 -2.99
CA PHE A 75 12.56 -1.56 -1.78
C PHE A 75 13.39 -1.00 -0.63
N PHE A 76 12.84 -1.07 0.58
CA PHE A 76 13.52 -0.71 1.82
C PHE A 76 13.62 -1.93 2.74
N PRO A 77 14.76 -2.13 3.42
CA PRO A 77 14.82 -3.05 4.54
C PRO A 77 13.80 -2.64 5.61
N ILE A 78 13.13 -3.61 6.23
CA ILE A 78 12.08 -3.33 7.23
C ILE A 78 12.59 -2.56 8.46
N ASN A 79 13.88 -2.65 8.75
CA ASN A 79 14.57 -1.93 9.83
C ASN A 79 15.19 -0.60 9.37
N GLN A 80 15.00 -0.21 8.10
CA GLN A 80 15.52 1.01 7.48
C GLN A 80 14.44 1.71 6.66
N LEU A 81 13.23 1.80 7.23
CA LEU A 81 12.13 2.55 6.61
C LEU A 81 12.45 4.06 6.60
N PRO A 82 11.96 4.82 5.61
CA PRO A 82 12.09 6.27 5.57
C PRO A 82 11.51 6.94 6.84
N GLU A 83 12.13 8.03 7.30
CA GLU A 83 11.61 8.77 8.47
C GLU A 83 10.29 9.49 8.15
N GLN A 84 10.15 9.97 6.92
CA GLN A 84 8.98 10.72 6.45
C GLN A 84 8.01 9.79 5.74
N MET A 85 7.14 9.13 6.50
CA MET A 85 6.08 8.29 5.95
C MET A 85 4.70 8.86 6.24
N ILE A 86 3.76 8.58 5.34
CA ILE A 86 2.33 8.77 5.60
C ILE A 86 1.97 7.93 6.84
N GLN A 87 1.40 8.59 7.85
CA GLN A 87 1.12 7.98 9.17
C GLN A 87 0.32 6.67 9.08
N ARG A 88 -0.64 6.59 8.14
CA ARG A 88 -1.43 5.37 7.91
C ARG A 88 -0.56 4.19 7.47
N HIS A 89 0.40 4.42 6.56
CA HIS A 89 1.30 3.36 6.08
C HIS A 89 2.21 2.87 7.22
N TYR A 90 2.77 3.80 8.00
CA TYR A 90 3.55 3.44 9.19
C TYR A 90 2.74 2.61 10.19
N HIS A 91 1.47 2.97 10.43
CA HIS A 91 0.60 2.21 11.33
C HIS A 91 0.33 0.79 10.82
N ILE A 92 0.06 0.61 9.52
CA ILE A 92 -0.12 -0.70 8.88
C ILE A 92 1.14 -1.55 9.09
N LEU A 93 2.32 -1.00 8.76
CA LEU A 93 3.59 -1.71 8.91
C LEU A 93 3.84 -2.12 10.36
N LYS A 94 3.64 -1.20 11.32
CA LYS A 94 3.83 -1.50 12.75
C LYS A 94 2.84 -2.53 13.30
N LYS A 95 1.60 -2.53 12.79
CA LYS A 95 0.54 -3.45 13.23
C LYS A 95 0.79 -4.88 12.76
N HIS A 96 1.27 -5.04 11.52
CA HIS A 96 1.33 -6.34 10.87
C HIS A 96 2.75 -6.89 10.68
N ILE A 97 3.76 -6.04 10.64
CA ILE A 97 5.15 -6.45 10.49
C ILE A 97 5.82 -6.38 11.86
N LYS A 98 5.88 -7.53 12.54
CA LYS A 98 6.78 -7.70 13.67
C LYS A 98 8.17 -8.00 13.12
N PRO A 99 9.24 -7.33 13.57
CA PRO A 99 10.58 -7.78 13.23
C PRO A 99 10.71 -9.21 13.75
N SER A 100 10.80 -10.17 12.82
CA SER A 100 11.21 -11.52 13.16
C SER A 100 12.63 -11.40 13.68
N LEU A 101 12.77 -11.40 15.01
CA LEU A 101 14.04 -11.65 15.69
C LEU A 101 14.54 -13.00 15.18
N ARG A 102 15.44 -12.97 14.20
CA ARG A 102 16.32 -14.10 13.95
C ARG A 102 17.38 -14.01 15.05
N PHE A 103 17.29 -14.94 16.01
CA PHE A 103 18.33 -15.19 17.01
C PHE A 103 19.61 -15.66 16.32
#